data_AF-A0AAU2XPY3-F1
#
_entry.id   AF-A0AAU2XPY3-F1
#
_cell.length_a   1.000
_cell.length_b   1.000
_cell.length_c   1.000
_cell.angle_alpha   90.00
_cell.angle_beta   90.00
_cell.angle_gamma   90.00
#
_symmetry.space_group_name_H-M   'P 1'
#
loop_
_entity.id
_entity.type
_entity.pdbx_description
1 polymer ?
#
loop_
_entity_poly.entity_id
_entity_poly.type
_entity_poly.pdbx_seq_one_letter_code
_entity_poly.pdbx_strand_id
1 'polypeptide(L)'
;MVTLAEVAQHAGVSASTVSYVLSGKRSISTTTRQRVEQSIRELGYHPNAGARALASSRSNIIALMVPLRTDMYVPVMMEIAIAVATTARTHGYDVLLLTGEEGPDAVRRVTGSGLADAMILMDVELDDERLPLLRGTDQPSVLIGLPADTSGLTCVDLDFKATGALCVEHLAMLGHRDIAVIGEAPAVYERHTGFAERTLDGLRSRARELGIGVLHRPCEGGYDAMAVTLARILDERPGTTGFVVQNESAVEPLLALLRQQGRAIPEDVSVVAVCPDQVAVQASVRLTSVAIPAQEMGRHAVERLVAKLDGRGKDEVVLIAPELTVRASTGPAPSTTS
;
A
#
# COMPACT_ATOMS: atom_id res chain seq x y z
N MET A 1 -0.34 -35.20 19.75
CA MET A 1 -0.26 -34.65 18.38
C MET A 1 0.27 -35.77 17.52
N VAL A 2 -0.50 -36.26 16.54
CA VAL A 2 -0.11 -37.43 15.76
C VAL A 2 1.08 -37.07 14.87
N THR A 3 2.08 -37.93 14.80
CA THR A 3 3.31 -37.73 14.03
C THR A 3 3.27 -38.50 12.70
N LEU A 4 4.11 -38.09 11.75
CA LEU A 4 4.24 -38.78 10.46
C LEU A 4 4.69 -40.25 10.61
N ALA A 5 5.43 -40.56 11.68
CA ALA A 5 5.84 -41.92 12.02
C ALA A 5 4.66 -42.78 12.50
N GLU A 6 3.74 -42.21 13.29
CA GLU A 6 2.54 -42.90 13.77
C GLU A 6 1.57 -43.19 12.61
N VAL A 7 1.43 -42.27 11.65
CA VAL A 7 0.67 -42.51 10.41
C VAL A 7 1.30 -43.64 9.59
N ALA A 8 2.63 -43.67 9.48
CA ALA A 8 3.35 -44.71 8.75
C ALA A 8 3.14 -46.08 9.39
N GLN A 9 3.22 -46.16 10.72
CA GLN A 9 2.99 -47.37 11.49
C GLN A 9 1.54 -47.87 11.32
N HIS A 10 0.55 -46.98 11.44
CA HIS A 10 -0.87 -47.32 11.27
C HIS A 10 -1.20 -47.76 9.83
N ALA A 11 -0.64 -47.06 8.83
CA ALA A 11 -0.80 -47.41 7.43
C ALA A 11 0.02 -48.64 7.00
N GLY A 12 0.92 -49.15 7.84
CA GLY A 12 1.79 -50.30 7.54
C GLY A 12 2.79 -50.03 6.41
N VAL A 13 3.38 -48.83 6.36
CA VAL A 13 4.37 -48.39 5.36
C VAL A 13 5.53 -47.64 6.02
N SER A 14 6.57 -47.29 5.26
CA SER A 14 7.64 -46.43 5.77
C SER A 14 7.21 -44.96 5.87
N ALA A 15 7.83 -44.21 6.78
CA ALA A 15 7.67 -42.75 6.88
C ALA A 15 7.95 -42.05 5.54
N SER A 16 8.95 -42.52 4.80
CA SER A 16 9.29 -42.02 3.45
C SER A 16 8.12 -42.21 2.48
N THR A 17 7.40 -43.33 2.55
CA THR A 17 6.23 -43.62 1.70
C THR A 17 5.08 -42.67 2.02
N VAL A 18 4.82 -42.40 3.30
CA VAL A 18 3.82 -41.39 3.72
C VAL A 18 4.22 -40.00 3.19
N SER A 19 5.49 -39.63 3.30
CA SER A 19 6.01 -38.37 2.75
C SER A 19 5.83 -38.27 1.23
N TYR A 20 6.02 -39.36 0.47
CA TYR A 20 5.76 -39.37 -0.97
C TYR A 20 4.28 -39.30 -1.34
N VAL A 21 3.42 -39.95 -0.55
CA VAL A 21 1.96 -39.84 -0.73
C VAL A 21 1.50 -38.40 -0.54
N LEU A 22 2.01 -37.73 0.50
CA LEU A 22 1.69 -36.34 0.84
C LEU A 22 2.30 -35.31 -0.14
N SER A 23 3.54 -35.53 -0.58
CA SER A 23 4.26 -34.58 -1.46
C SER A 23 4.00 -34.79 -2.95
N GLY A 24 3.54 -35.98 -3.37
CA GLY A 24 3.34 -36.32 -4.78
C GLY A 24 4.62 -36.50 -5.61
N LYS A 25 5.81 -36.34 -5.02
CA LYS A 25 7.12 -36.37 -5.72
C LYS A 25 7.48 -37.73 -6.34
N ARG A 26 6.78 -38.80 -5.99
CA ARG A 26 7.01 -40.15 -6.53
C ARG A 26 5.68 -40.85 -6.79
N SER A 27 5.60 -41.60 -7.87
CA SER A 27 4.44 -42.45 -8.15
C SER A 27 4.35 -43.57 -7.09
N ILE A 28 3.25 -43.58 -6.36
CA ILE A 28 2.89 -44.58 -5.34
C ILE A 28 1.62 -45.27 -5.82
N SER A 29 1.54 -46.60 -5.64
CA SER A 29 0.36 -47.36 -6.06
C SER A 29 -0.91 -46.80 -5.42
N THR A 30 -2.01 -46.79 -6.18
CA THR A 30 -3.31 -46.28 -5.74
C THR A 30 -3.76 -46.94 -4.44
N THR A 31 -3.50 -48.24 -4.29
CA THR A 31 -3.77 -49.02 -3.08
C THR A 31 -3.01 -48.53 -1.85
N THR A 32 -1.72 -48.20 -2.01
CA THR A 32 -0.87 -47.69 -0.92
C THR A 32 -1.25 -46.25 -0.56
N ARG A 33 -1.56 -45.42 -1.57
CA ARG A 33 -2.06 -44.05 -1.38
C ARG A 33 -3.35 -44.03 -0.56
N GLN A 34 -4.33 -44.86 -0.93
CA GLN A 34 -5.61 -44.96 -0.22
C GLN A 34 -5.44 -45.41 1.23
N ARG A 35 -4.55 -46.37 1.51
CA ARG A 35 -4.23 -46.80 2.87
C ARG A 35 -3.66 -45.67 3.72
N VAL A 36 -2.72 -44.90 3.16
CA VAL A 36 -2.12 -43.76 3.87
C VAL A 36 -3.15 -42.66 4.12
N GLU A 37 -3.97 -42.32 3.13
CA GLU A 37 -5.05 -41.32 3.27
C GLU A 37 -6.11 -41.74 4.30
N GLN A 38 -6.43 -43.03 4.38
CA GLN A 38 -7.34 -43.56 5.40
C GLN A 38 -6.74 -43.41 6.80
N SER A 39 -5.48 -43.82 7.01
CA SER A 39 -4.79 -43.65 8.29
C SER A 39 -4.67 -42.18 8.71
N ILE A 40 -4.47 -41.26 7.76
CA ILE A 40 -4.44 -39.83 8.03
C ILE A 40 -5.79 -39.35 8.58
N ARG A 41 -6.91 -39.78 7.95
CA ARG A 41 -8.27 -39.43 8.40
C ARG A 41 -8.60 -40.01 9.77
N GLU A 42 -8.30 -41.29 9.97
CA GLU A 42 -8.64 -42.02 11.22
C GLU A 42 -7.85 -41.50 12.42
N LEU A 43 -6.58 -41.13 12.23
CA LEU A 43 -5.73 -40.60 13.29
C LEU A 43 -5.87 -39.07 13.47
N GLY A 44 -6.60 -38.38 12.60
CA GLY A 44 -6.68 -36.92 12.60
C GLY A 44 -5.31 -36.26 12.38
N TYR A 45 -4.43 -36.90 11.60
CA TYR A 45 -3.11 -36.34 11.31
C TYR A 45 -3.25 -35.14 10.38
N HIS A 46 -2.77 -33.99 10.82
CA HIS A 46 -2.59 -32.82 9.96
C HIS A 46 -1.10 -32.66 9.64
N PRO A 47 -0.71 -32.66 8.36
CA PRO A 47 0.68 -32.39 7.98
C PRO A 47 1.10 -31.03 8.52
N ASN A 48 2.09 -31.01 9.42
CA ASN A 48 2.68 -29.76 9.90
C ASN A 48 3.11 -28.91 8.69
N ALA A 49 2.74 -27.63 8.67
CA ALA A 49 3.11 -26.74 7.56
C ALA A 49 4.62 -26.76 7.28
N GLY A 50 5.45 -26.82 8.32
CA GLY A 50 6.90 -26.99 8.19
C GLY A 50 7.34 -28.32 7.55
N ALA A 51 6.62 -29.43 7.77
CA ALA A 51 6.93 -30.72 7.13
C ALA A 51 6.53 -30.73 5.65
N ARG A 52 5.44 -30.04 5.27
CA ARG A 52 5.07 -29.83 3.85
C ARG A 52 6.06 -28.90 3.15
N ALA A 53 6.49 -27.83 3.81
CA ALA A 53 7.49 -26.91 3.26
C ALA A 53 8.82 -27.61 3.02
N LEU A 54 9.28 -28.43 3.97
CA LEU A 54 10.50 -29.23 3.83
C LEU A 54 10.39 -30.29 2.72
N ALA A 55 9.22 -30.93 2.57
CA ALA A 55 8.99 -31.93 1.53
C ALA A 55 8.79 -31.33 0.13
N SER A 56 8.23 -30.13 0.01
CA SER A 56 7.90 -29.48 -1.28
C SER A 56 8.85 -28.34 -1.68
N SER A 57 9.79 -27.95 -0.81
CA SER A 57 10.63 -26.76 -0.94
C SER A 57 9.85 -25.45 -1.17
N ARG A 58 8.54 -25.44 -0.85
CA ARG A 58 7.65 -24.27 -0.92
C ARG A 58 6.86 -24.12 0.37
N SER A 59 6.93 -22.94 0.97
CA SER A 59 6.15 -22.56 2.14
C SER A 59 4.68 -22.29 1.79
N ASN A 60 4.38 -21.91 0.54
CA ASN A 60 3.13 -21.30 0.10
C ASN A 60 2.77 -20.05 0.94
N ILE A 61 3.79 -19.32 1.38
CA ILE A 61 3.64 -18.08 2.14
C ILE A 61 4.23 -16.93 1.33
N ILE A 62 3.49 -15.81 1.26
CA ILE A 62 4.00 -14.52 0.82
C ILE A 62 4.25 -13.66 2.06
N ALA A 63 5.46 -13.16 2.22
CA ALA A 63 5.76 -12.16 3.25
C ALA A 63 5.26 -10.79 2.78
N LEU A 64 4.44 -10.13 3.58
CA LEU A 64 3.99 -8.75 3.33
C LEU A 64 4.60 -7.85 4.40
N MET A 65 5.51 -6.96 3.99
CA MET A 65 6.13 -5.98 4.88
C MET A 65 5.28 -4.72 4.92
N VAL A 66 4.66 -4.45 6.07
CA VAL A 66 3.78 -3.29 6.31
C VAL A 66 4.26 -2.58 7.56
N PRO A 67 5.13 -1.57 7.46
CA PRO A 67 5.53 -0.81 8.65
C PRO A 67 4.31 -0.05 9.19
N LEU A 68 3.83 -0.46 10.36
CA LEU A 68 2.66 0.16 11.00
C LEU A 68 3.13 1.33 11.87
N ARG A 69 3.42 2.46 11.23
CA ARG A 69 3.88 3.69 11.88
C ARG A 69 2.71 4.56 12.31
N THR A 70 2.89 5.34 13.38
CA THR A 70 1.85 6.23 13.91
C THR A 70 1.68 7.53 13.13
N ASP A 71 2.64 7.87 12.28
CA ASP A 71 2.67 9.06 11.43
C ASP A 71 2.06 8.80 10.03
N MET A 72 1.46 7.63 9.83
CA MET A 72 0.77 7.25 8.60
C MET A 72 -0.69 6.90 8.86
N TYR A 73 -1.53 7.08 7.84
CA TYR A 73 -2.92 6.66 7.89
C TYR A 73 -3.06 5.13 7.73
N VAL A 74 -2.98 4.43 8.85
CA VAL A 74 -3.05 2.95 8.94
C VAL A 74 -4.20 2.31 8.17
N PRO A 75 -5.43 2.89 8.08
CA PRO A 75 -6.52 2.27 7.34
C PRO A 75 -6.20 2.00 5.87
N VAL A 76 -5.52 2.91 5.16
CA VAL A 76 -5.10 2.70 3.75
C VAL A 76 -4.16 1.50 3.64
N MET A 77 -3.18 1.43 4.54
CA MET A 77 -2.21 0.32 4.56
C MET A 77 -2.91 -1.02 4.78
N MET A 78 -3.91 -1.04 5.67
CA MET A 78 -4.70 -2.25 5.93
C MET A 78 -5.62 -2.62 4.79
N GLU A 79 -6.19 -1.66 4.04
CA GLU A 79 -6.96 -1.97 2.83
C GLU A 79 -6.10 -2.65 1.76
N ILE A 80 -4.86 -2.17 1.56
CA ILE A 80 -3.88 -2.80 0.66
C ILE A 80 -3.53 -4.19 1.18
N ALA A 81 -3.27 -4.34 2.49
CA ALA A 81 -2.96 -5.64 3.09
C ALA A 81 -4.11 -6.66 2.94
N ILE A 82 -5.37 -6.20 3.08
CA ILE A 82 -6.56 -7.02 2.82
C ILE A 82 -6.62 -7.43 1.35
N ALA A 83 -6.35 -6.52 0.42
CA ALA A 83 -6.33 -6.80 -1.01
C ALA A 83 -5.24 -7.83 -1.37
N VAL A 84 -4.05 -7.68 -0.79
CA VAL A 84 -2.96 -8.65 -0.93
C VAL A 84 -3.36 -10.01 -0.36
N ALA A 85 -3.88 -10.07 0.87
CA ALA A 85 -4.25 -11.34 1.51
C ALA A 85 -5.38 -12.07 0.77
N THR A 86 -6.40 -11.34 0.35
CA THR A 86 -7.54 -11.92 -0.38
C THR A 86 -7.14 -12.40 -1.76
N THR A 87 -6.30 -11.65 -2.48
CA THR A 87 -5.77 -12.07 -3.80
C THR A 87 -4.77 -13.22 -3.67
N ALA A 88 -3.84 -13.18 -2.71
CA ALA A 88 -2.88 -14.27 -2.48
C ALA A 88 -3.60 -15.61 -2.23
N ARG A 89 -4.71 -15.57 -1.47
CA ARG A 89 -5.53 -16.74 -1.20
C ARG A 89 -6.15 -17.35 -2.45
N THR A 90 -6.55 -16.56 -3.46
CA THR A 90 -7.07 -17.12 -4.72
C THR A 90 -5.99 -17.84 -5.53
N HIS A 91 -4.72 -17.52 -5.28
CA HIS A 91 -3.55 -18.18 -5.85
C HIS A 91 -2.97 -19.29 -4.95
N GLY A 92 -3.61 -19.61 -3.83
CA GLY A 92 -3.19 -20.68 -2.92
C GLY A 92 -2.04 -20.33 -1.98
N TYR A 93 -1.80 -19.03 -1.75
CA TYR A 93 -0.80 -18.52 -0.81
C TYR A 93 -1.46 -17.96 0.45
N ASP A 94 -0.86 -18.27 1.61
CA ASP A 94 -1.10 -17.55 2.85
C ASP A 94 -0.21 -16.29 2.91
N VAL A 95 -0.60 -15.29 3.69
CA VAL A 95 0.19 -14.06 3.87
C VAL A 95 0.71 -13.96 5.29
N LEU A 96 2.03 -13.77 5.42
CA LEU A 96 2.68 -13.44 6.68
C LEU A 96 2.95 -11.94 6.74
N LEU A 97 2.25 -11.24 7.63
CA LEU A 97 2.48 -9.83 7.88
C LEU A 97 3.73 -9.62 8.74
N LEU A 98 4.65 -8.79 8.24
CA LEU A 98 5.83 -8.33 8.94
C LEU A 98 5.66 -6.83 9.22
N THR A 99 5.38 -6.49 10.47
CA THR A 99 4.95 -5.13 10.86
C THR A 99 6.04 -4.31 11.55
N GLY A 100 7.19 -4.91 11.82
CA GLY A 100 8.30 -4.24 12.49
C GLY A 100 9.03 -3.28 11.55
N GLU A 101 9.63 -2.23 12.13
CA GLU A 101 10.54 -1.32 11.44
C GLU A 101 11.97 -1.91 11.30
N GLU A 102 12.04 -3.23 11.10
CA GLU A 102 13.32 -3.96 11.00
C GLU A 102 14.05 -3.64 9.68
N GLY A 103 13.40 -2.95 8.74
CA GLY A 103 14.00 -2.47 7.50
C GLY A 103 14.74 -3.59 6.76
N PRO A 104 16.04 -3.44 6.48
CA PRO A 104 16.85 -4.47 5.82
C PRO A 104 16.90 -5.81 6.58
N ASP A 105 16.74 -5.83 7.90
CA ASP A 105 16.75 -7.07 8.70
C ASP A 105 15.49 -7.93 8.45
N ALA A 106 14.34 -7.31 8.19
CA ALA A 106 13.14 -8.05 7.78
C ALA A 106 13.39 -8.81 6.47
N VAL A 107 14.04 -8.16 5.49
CA VAL A 107 14.40 -8.79 4.21
C VAL A 107 15.36 -9.95 4.45
N ARG A 108 16.45 -9.73 5.20
CA ARG A 108 17.42 -10.78 5.53
C ARG A 108 16.77 -11.97 6.23
N ARG A 109 15.83 -11.71 7.14
CA ARG A 109 15.09 -12.75 7.86
C ARG A 109 14.27 -13.59 6.91
N VAL A 110 13.53 -12.98 5.98
CA VAL A 110 12.74 -13.72 4.98
C VAL A 110 13.63 -14.55 4.07
N THR A 111 14.68 -13.94 3.51
CA THR A 111 15.60 -14.61 2.57
C THR A 111 16.43 -15.71 3.23
N GLY A 112 16.86 -15.50 4.48
CA GLY A 112 17.76 -16.42 5.18
C GLY A 112 17.08 -17.60 5.88
N SER A 113 15.80 -17.48 6.26
CA SER A 113 15.08 -18.52 7.02
C SER A 113 14.16 -19.40 6.17
N GLY A 114 13.93 -19.06 4.90
CA GLY A 114 12.96 -19.76 4.05
C GLY A 114 11.52 -19.63 4.57
N LEU A 115 11.23 -18.56 5.30
CA LEU A 115 9.94 -18.31 5.96
C LEU A 115 8.80 -18.06 4.97
N ALA A 116 9.12 -17.53 3.80
CA ALA A 116 8.18 -17.24 2.72
C ALA A 116 8.84 -17.54 1.37
N ASP A 117 8.01 -17.84 0.37
CA ASP A 117 8.45 -18.12 -1.01
C ASP A 117 8.76 -16.83 -1.78
N ALA A 118 8.13 -15.73 -1.38
CA ALA A 118 8.22 -14.44 -2.04
C ALA A 118 7.83 -13.31 -1.08
N MET A 119 8.08 -12.07 -1.47
CA MET A 119 7.79 -10.90 -0.63
C MET A 119 7.15 -9.73 -1.37
N ILE A 120 6.28 -9.01 -0.67
CA ILE A 120 5.73 -7.72 -1.06
C ILE A 120 6.18 -6.68 -0.04
N LEU A 121 6.72 -5.57 -0.51
CA LEU A 121 7.16 -4.47 0.34
C LEU A 121 6.24 -3.27 0.14
N MET A 122 5.80 -2.66 1.23
CA MET A 122 5.06 -1.40 1.24
C MET A 122 5.90 -0.29 1.89
N ASP A 123 5.39 0.95 1.84
CA ASP A 123 6.02 2.14 2.40
C ASP A 123 7.43 2.35 1.83
N VAL A 124 7.52 2.45 0.51
CA VAL A 124 8.80 2.51 -0.21
C VAL A 124 9.31 3.95 -0.24
N GLU A 125 10.52 4.13 0.25
CA GLU A 125 11.26 5.39 0.22
C GLU A 125 11.94 5.60 -1.13
N LEU A 126 12.31 6.84 -1.48
CA LEU A 126 13.05 7.12 -2.71
C LEU A 126 14.40 6.39 -2.73
N ASP A 127 15.12 6.46 -1.61
CA ASP A 127 16.43 5.83 -1.38
C ASP A 127 16.32 4.75 -0.30
N ASP A 128 15.54 3.71 -0.59
CA ASP A 128 15.17 2.69 0.37
C ASP A 128 16.28 1.64 0.60
N GLU A 129 16.72 1.54 1.86
CA GLU A 129 17.81 0.64 2.28
C GLU A 129 17.51 -0.86 2.11
N ARG A 130 16.23 -1.23 1.90
CA ARG A 130 15.81 -2.62 1.67
C ARG A 130 16.15 -3.07 0.25
N LEU A 131 16.24 -2.16 -0.72
CA LEU A 131 16.33 -2.49 -2.15
C LEU A 131 17.64 -3.15 -2.57
N PRO A 132 18.83 -2.76 -2.07
CA PRO A 132 20.07 -3.46 -2.40
C PRO A 132 20.01 -4.96 -2.05
N LEU A 133 19.33 -5.32 -0.97
CA LEU A 133 19.14 -6.72 -0.59
C LEU A 133 18.19 -7.46 -1.54
N LEU A 134 17.12 -6.80 -1.98
CA LEU A 134 16.19 -7.37 -2.96
C LEU A 134 16.86 -7.63 -4.31
N ARG A 135 17.73 -6.74 -4.75
CA ARG A 135 18.50 -6.90 -6.01
C ARG A 135 19.53 -8.02 -5.92
N GLY A 136 20.02 -8.33 -4.71
CA GLY A 136 21.02 -9.35 -4.47
C GLY A 136 20.46 -10.76 -4.22
N THR A 137 19.14 -10.93 -4.20
CA THR A 137 18.48 -12.22 -3.95
C THR A 137 17.71 -12.70 -5.17
N ASP A 138 17.68 -14.02 -5.37
CA ASP A 138 16.83 -14.66 -6.38
C ASP A 138 15.37 -14.80 -5.91
N GLN A 139 15.07 -14.40 -4.67
CA GLN A 139 13.72 -14.50 -4.13
C GLN A 139 12.77 -13.50 -4.82
N PRO A 140 11.65 -13.96 -5.41
CA PRO A 140 10.70 -13.07 -6.05
C PRO A 140 10.18 -11.99 -5.10
N SER A 141 10.23 -10.74 -5.57
CA SER A 141 9.74 -9.58 -4.84
C SER A 141 8.97 -8.62 -5.74
N VAL A 142 8.00 -7.92 -5.14
CA VAL A 142 7.25 -6.81 -5.72
C VAL A 142 7.15 -5.68 -4.69
N LEU A 143 7.28 -4.45 -5.17
CA LEU A 143 7.08 -3.24 -4.39
C LEU A 143 5.66 -2.71 -4.61
N ILE A 144 4.99 -2.35 -3.53
CA ILE A 144 3.85 -1.43 -3.56
C ILE A 144 4.39 -0.06 -3.16
N GLY A 145 4.69 0.74 -4.17
CA GLY A 145 5.50 1.94 -4.05
C GLY A 145 6.56 2.03 -5.13
N LEU A 146 7.07 3.24 -5.35
CA LEU A 146 8.04 3.52 -6.41
C LEU A 146 9.33 4.13 -5.83
N PRO A 147 10.50 3.46 -5.90
CA PRO A 147 11.77 4.07 -5.52
C PRO A 147 12.34 4.97 -6.62
N ALA A 148 13.41 5.73 -6.33
CA ALA A 148 14.06 6.56 -7.33
C ALA A 148 14.71 5.73 -8.46
N ASP A 149 15.33 4.61 -8.10
CA ASP A 149 15.91 3.65 -9.04
C ASP A 149 15.09 2.35 -9.06
N THR A 150 14.43 2.08 -10.18
CA THR A 150 13.57 0.90 -10.38
C THR A 150 14.30 -0.28 -11.04
N SER A 151 15.61 -0.16 -11.26
CA SER A 151 16.41 -1.19 -11.94
C SER A 151 16.35 -2.53 -11.21
N GLY A 152 15.94 -3.57 -11.93
CA GLY A 152 15.82 -4.94 -11.40
C GLY A 152 14.68 -5.13 -10.38
N LEU A 153 13.70 -4.23 -10.36
CA LEU A 153 12.59 -4.25 -9.41
C LEU A 153 11.25 -4.28 -10.15
N THR A 154 10.28 -4.97 -9.56
CA THR A 154 8.89 -4.91 -10.00
C THR A 154 8.12 -3.98 -9.06
N CYS A 155 7.54 -2.92 -9.60
CA CYS A 155 6.85 -1.90 -8.81
C CYS A 155 5.41 -1.77 -9.26
N VAL A 156 4.49 -1.70 -8.32
CA VAL A 156 3.08 -1.36 -8.54
C VAL A 156 2.77 -0.16 -7.65
N ASP A 157 2.23 0.91 -8.23
CA ASP A 157 1.85 2.07 -7.43
C ASP A 157 0.70 2.85 -8.07
N LEU A 158 0.10 3.76 -7.32
CA LEU A 158 -0.67 4.87 -7.91
C LEU A 158 0.33 5.84 -8.57
N ASP A 159 -0.01 6.40 -9.74
CA ASP A 159 0.78 7.51 -10.30
C ASP A 159 0.59 8.77 -9.46
N PHE A 160 1.29 8.85 -8.33
CA PHE A 160 1.23 9.97 -7.39
C PHE A 160 1.67 11.29 -8.02
N LYS A 161 2.58 11.25 -9.01
CA LYS A 161 2.97 12.45 -9.75
C LYS A 161 1.79 12.96 -10.57
N ALA A 162 1.08 12.09 -11.28
CA ALA A 162 -0.15 12.46 -11.96
C ALA A 162 -1.26 12.90 -10.98
N THR A 163 -1.36 12.26 -9.80
CA THR A 163 -2.33 12.65 -8.74
C THR A 163 -2.12 14.09 -8.32
N GLY A 164 -0.88 14.48 -8.01
CA GLY A 164 -0.55 15.85 -7.63
C GLY A 164 -0.87 16.87 -8.73
N ALA A 165 -0.57 16.52 -9.98
CA ALA A 165 -0.88 17.36 -11.13
C ALA A 165 -2.41 17.54 -11.30
N LEU A 166 -3.18 16.46 -11.20
CA LEU A 166 -4.63 16.44 -11.37
C LEU A 166 -5.35 17.33 -10.32
N CYS A 167 -4.86 17.32 -9.07
CA CYS A 167 -5.39 18.20 -8.03
C CYS A 167 -5.23 19.69 -8.37
N VAL A 168 -4.08 20.09 -8.93
CA VAL A 168 -3.83 21.49 -9.34
C VAL A 168 -4.65 21.87 -10.56
N GLU A 169 -4.69 21.00 -11.56
CA GLU A 169 -5.48 21.22 -12.77
C GLU A 169 -6.94 21.49 -12.43
N HIS A 170 -7.52 20.67 -11.55
CA HIS A 170 -8.89 20.83 -11.10
C HIS A 170 -9.15 22.20 -10.47
N LEU A 171 -8.33 22.59 -9.49
CA LEU A 171 -8.47 23.89 -8.83
C LEU A 171 -8.19 25.07 -9.77
N ALA A 172 -7.23 24.93 -10.69
CA ALA A 172 -6.93 25.94 -11.70
C ALA A 172 -8.08 26.13 -12.70
N MET A 173 -8.74 25.04 -13.13
CA MET A 173 -9.92 25.09 -14.00
C MET A 173 -11.09 25.81 -13.34
N LEU A 174 -11.21 25.70 -12.01
CA LEU A 174 -12.19 26.44 -11.21
C LEU A 174 -11.79 27.90 -10.97
N GLY A 175 -10.60 28.32 -11.40
CA GLY A 175 -10.13 29.70 -11.31
C GLY A 175 -9.28 30.03 -10.08
N HIS A 176 -8.97 29.05 -9.22
CA HIS A 176 -8.13 29.28 -8.05
C HIS A 176 -6.68 29.58 -8.48
N ARG A 177 -6.06 30.58 -7.85
CA ARG A 177 -4.69 31.03 -8.16
C ARG A 177 -3.70 30.82 -7.03
N ASP A 178 -4.17 30.86 -5.79
CA ASP A 178 -3.37 30.57 -4.59
C ASP A 178 -3.93 29.32 -3.90
N ILE A 179 -3.12 28.26 -3.93
CA ILE A 179 -3.45 26.94 -3.39
C ILE A 179 -2.49 26.61 -2.25
N ALA A 180 -3.03 26.13 -1.13
CA ALA A 180 -2.25 25.53 -0.07
C ALA A 180 -2.31 24.00 -0.15
N VAL A 181 -1.19 23.35 0.15
CA VAL A 181 -1.07 21.89 0.22
C VAL A 181 -0.79 21.50 1.65
N ILE A 182 -1.74 20.79 2.23
CA ILE A 182 -1.63 20.19 3.56
C ILE A 182 -1.06 18.79 3.33
N GLY A 183 0.26 18.71 3.50
CA GLY A 183 1.01 17.48 3.25
C GLY A 183 0.88 16.48 4.40
N GLU A 184 1.49 15.32 4.18
CA GLU A 184 1.80 14.33 5.22
C GLU A 184 2.53 14.89 6.44
N ALA A 185 2.65 14.08 7.47
CA ALA A 185 3.46 14.39 8.65
C ALA A 185 4.93 14.69 8.23
N PRO A 186 5.61 15.64 8.88
CA PRO A 186 7.03 15.95 8.65
C PRO A 186 7.93 14.72 8.53
N ALA A 187 7.76 13.73 9.41
CA ALA A 187 8.54 12.51 9.42
C ALA A 187 8.46 11.69 8.12
N VAL A 188 7.34 11.77 7.38
CA VAL A 188 7.16 11.11 6.07
C VAL A 188 8.07 11.73 5.01
N TYR A 189 8.25 13.05 5.05
CA TYR A 189 9.16 13.78 4.15
C TYR A 189 10.62 13.65 4.57
N GLU A 190 10.91 13.60 5.88
CA GLU A 190 12.27 13.36 6.39
C GLU A 190 12.81 12.00 5.94
N ARG A 191 11.93 11.00 5.77
CA ARG A 191 12.25 9.68 5.19
C ARG A 191 12.24 9.64 3.66
N HIS A 192 11.90 10.74 2.99
CA HIS A 192 11.73 10.77 1.54
C HIS A 192 10.78 9.68 1.01
N THR A 193 9.63 9.53 1.66
CA THR A 193 8.65 8.50 1.29
C THR A 193 8.09 8.76 -0.11
N GLY A 194 8.11 7.74 -0.97
CA GLY A 194 7.97 7.90 -2.41
C GLY A 194 6.64 8.50 -2.88
N PHE A 195 5.53 8.20 -2.21
CA PHE A 195 4.22 8.72 -2.58
C PHE A 195 4.06 10.22 -2.26
N ALA A 196 4.54 10.65 -1.10
CA ALA A 196 4.44 12.04 -0.65
C ALA A 196 5.29 12.97 -1.52
N GLU A 197 6.55 12.58 -1.75
CA GLU A 197 7.49 13.33 -2.60
C GLU A 197 6.99 13.45 -4.04
N ARG A 198 6.46 12.37 -4.62
CA ARG A 198 5.95 12.38 -6.00
C ARG A 198 4.67 13.19 -6.14
N THR A 199 3.75 13.10 -5.18
CA THR A 199 2.55 13.94 -5.20
C THR A 199 2.92 15.41 -5.15
N LEU A 200 3.88 15.78 -4.30
CA LEU A 200 4.37 17.14 -4.20
C LEU A 200 5.13 17.61 -5.46
N ASP A 201 5.96 16.75 -6.07
CA ASP A 201 6.65 17.06 -7.34
C ASP A 201 5.66 17.29 -8.49
N GLY A 202 4.67 16.41 -8.64
CA GLY A 202 3.62 16.53 -9.65
C GLY A 202 2.82 17.82 -9.50
N LEU A 203 2.42 18.11 -8.25
CA LEU A 203 1.71 19.33 -7.88
C LEU A 203 2.54 20.58 -8.22
N ARG A 204 3.80 20.64 -7.77
CA ARG A 204 4.69 21.79 -8.02
C ARG A 204 4.97 21.98 -9.51
N SER A 205 5.23 20.89 -10.23
CA SER A 205 5.52 20.95 -11.65
C SER A 205 4.33 21.48 -12.44
N ARG A 206 3.13 20.95 -12.19
CA ARG A 206 1.91 21.40 -12.87
C ARG A 206 1.50 22.82 -12.48
N ALA A 207 1.70 23.20 -11.22
CA ALA A 207 1.45 24.57 -10.77
C ALA A 207 2.35 25.59 -11.47
N ARG A 208 3.64 25.28 -11.68
CA ARG A 208 4.55 26.14 -12.45
C ARG A 208 4.08 26.32 -13.89
N GLU A 209 3.64 25.25 -14.54
CA GLU A 209 3.12 25.30 -15.92
C GLU A 209 1.87 26.17 -16.05
N LEU A 210 1.00 26.15 -15.04
CA LEU A 210 -0.27 26.88 -15.02
C LEU A 210 -0.20 28.28 -14.37
N GLY A 211 0.98 28.68 -13.87
CA GLY A 211 1.18 29.94 -13.15
C GLY A 211 0.41 30.02 -11.83
N ILE A 212 0.26 28.89 -11.14
CA ILE A 212 -0.48 28.78 -9.87
C ILE A 212 0.50 28.89 -8.69
N GLY A 213 0.13 29.73 -7.72
CA GLY A 213 0.85 29.85 -6.46
C GLY A 213 0.56 28.65 -5.56
N VAL A 214 1.62 27.96 -5.12
CA VAL A 214 1.52 26.81 -4.23
C VAL A 214 2.25 27.08 -2.92
N LEU A 215 1.57 26.86 -1.80
CA LEU A 215 2.15 26.87 -0.46
C LEU A 215 2.02 25.49 0.20
N HIS A 216 3.11 24.74 0.28
CA HIS A 216 3.12 23.42 0.94
C HIS A 216 3.46 23.54 2.42
N ARG A 217 2.66 22.89 3.27
CA ARG A 217 2.87 22.77 4.71
C ARG A 217 2.66 21.32 5.15
N PRO A 218 3.71 20.61 5.58
CA PRO A 218 3.56 19.34 6.27
C PRO A 218 2.70 19.49 7.53
N CYS A 219 1.91 18.48 7.85
CA CYS A 219 0.99 18.50 8.98
C CYS A 219 0.89 17.11 9.60
N GLU A 220 1.12 17.01 10.92
CA GLU A 220 0.96 15.76 11.70
C GLU A 220 -0.46 15.19 11.60
N GLY A 221 -1.45 16.06 11.38
CA GLY A 221 -2.86 15.71 11.39
C GLY A 221 -3.49 15.90 12.78
N GLY A 222 -4.79 15.64 12.86
CA GLY A 222 -5.57 15.99 14.05
C GLY A 222 -5.80 17.50 14.20
N TYR A 223 -6.62 17.86 15.19
CA TYR A 223 -7.18 19.20 15.31
C TYR A 223 -6.12 20.28 15.59
N ASP A 224 -5.27 20.07 16.59
CA ASP A 224 -4.33 21.10 17.06
C ASP A 224 -3.24 21.39 16.03
N ALA A 225 -2.67 20.36 15.41
CA ALA A 225 -1.65 20.53 14.37
C ALA A 225 -2.25 21.21 13.12
N MET A 226 -3.49 20.86 12.76
CA MET A 226 -4.18 21.51 11.64
C MET A 226 -4.52 22.97 11.94
N ALA A 227 -4.88 23.31 13.19
CA ALA A 227 -5.14 24.70 13.58
C ALA A 227 -3.91 25.58 13.41
N VAL A 228 -2.74 25.11 13.88
CA VAL A 228 -1.46 25.80 13.70
C VAL A 228 -1.09 25.91 12.22
N THR A 229 -1.28 24.83 11.47
CA THR A 229 -0.95 24.78 10.04
C THR A 229 -1.82 25.75 9.23
N LEU A 230 -3.13 25.74 9.45
CA LEU A 230 -4.06 26.65 8.76
C LEU A 230 -3.76 28.12 9.11
N ALA A 231 -3.49 28.43 10.37
CA ALA A 231 -3.13 29.79 10.78
C ALA A 231 -1.88 30.28 10.04
N ARG A 232 -0.84 29.46 9.93
CA ARG A 232 0.39 29.79 9.18
C ARG A 232 0.13 29.97 7.68
N ILE A 233 -0.72 29.13 7.08
CA ILE A 233 -1.09 29.25 5.66
C ILE A 233 -1.75 30.60 5.42
N LEU A 234 -2.72 30.98 6.25
CA LEU A 234 -3.50 32.19 6.06
C LEU A 234 -2.73 33.47 6.44
N ASP A 235 -1.77 33.38 7.36
CA ASP A 235 -0.86 34.49 7.68
C ASP A 235 0.10 34.80 6.52
N GLU A 236 0.69 33.76 5.92
CA GLU A 236 1.63 33.92 4.81
C GLU A 236 0.93 34.21 3.47
N ARG A 237 -0.24 33.61 3.25
CA ARG A 237 -1.03 33.75 2.02
C ARG A 237 -2.52 33.91 2.33
N PRO A 238 -2.96 35.11 2.74
CA PRO A 238 -4.37 35.37 3.09
C PRO A 238 -5.34 35.17 1.93
N GLY A 239 -4.86 35.25 0.67
CA GLY A 239 -5.62 34.99 -0.55
C GLY A 239 -5.81 33.52 -0.92
N THR A 240 -5.34 32.58 -0.08
CA THR A 240 -5.51 31.14 -0.34
C THR A 240 -7.00 30.77 -0.40
N THR A 241 -7.42 30.21 -1.53
CA THR A 241 -8.81 29.79 -1.76
C THR A 241 -8.92 28.32 -2.20
N GLY A 242 -7.82 27.68 -2.57
CA GLY A 242 -7.77 26.24 -2.86
C GLY A 242 -6.94 25.51 -1.82
N PHE A 243 -7.41 24.34 -1.38
CA PHE A 243 -6.67 23.45 -0.48
C PHE A 243 -6.57 22.07 -1.13
N VAL A 244 -5.35 21.51 -1.14
CA VAL A 244 -5.11 20.09 -1.44
C VAL A 244 -4.67 19.40 -0.16
N VAL A 245 -5.38 18.38 0.26
CA VAL A 245 -5.10 17.62 1.48
C VAL A 245 -4.59 16.24 1.10
N GLN A 246 -3.35 15.92 1.50
CA GLN A 246 -2.77 14.59 1.33
C GLN A 246 -2.98 13.73 2.58
N ASN A 247 -2.83 14.33 3.77
CA ASN A 247 -3.02 13.63 5.04
C ASN A 247 -4.51 13.49 5.39
N GLU A 248 -5.05 12.27 5.38
CA GLU A 248 -6.45 12.00 5.72
C GLU A 248 -6.82 12.45 7.14
N SER A 249 -5.88 12.38 8.09
CA SER A 249 -6.09 12.79 9.48
C SER A 249 -6.24 14.30 9.64
N ALA A 250 -5.89 15.09 8.61
CA ALA A 250 -6.05 16.54 8.58
C ALA A 250 -7.37 16.99 7.94
N VAL A 251 -8.08 16.10 7.24
CA VAL A 251 -9.28 16.42 6.46
C VAL A 251 -10.38 17.02 7.33
N GLU A 252 -10.94 16.25 8.27
CA GLU A 252 -12.06 16.72 9.10
C GLU A 252 -11.66 17.92 10.00
N PRO A 253 -10.46 17.94 10.62
CA PRO A 253 -9.94 19.14 11.26
C PRO A 253 -9.95 20.39 10.38
N LEU A 254 -9.49 20.29 9.13
CA LEU A 254 -9.48 21.43 8.21
C LEU A 254 -10.89 21.92 7.94
N LEU A 255 -11.83 21.02 7.62
CA LEU A 255 -13.23 21.38 7.35
C LEU A 255 -13.85 22.09 8.56
N ALA A 256 -13.62 21.58 9.76
CA ALA A 256 -14.12 22.16 10.99
C ALA A 256 -13.54 23.57 11.24
N LEU A 257 -12.23 23.75 11.03
CA LEU A 257 -11.54 25.02 11.24
C LEU A 257 -11.95 26.08 10.21
N LEU A 258 -12.07 25.72 8.93
CA LEU A 258 -12.58 26.63 7.88
C LEU A 258 -13.99 27.11 8.22
N ARG A 259 -14.86 26.19 8.65
CA ARG A 259 -16.22 26.52 9.11
C ARG A 259 -16.21 27.46 10.31
N GLN A 260 -15.34 27.22 11.31
CA GLN A 260 -15.23 28.10 12.48
C GLN A 260 -14.73 29.51 12.12
N GLN A 261 -13.89 29.62 11.10
CA GLN A 261 -13.42 30.91 10.56
C GLN A 261 -14.44 31.57 9.62
N GLY A 262 -15.64 30.99 9.46
CA GLY A 262 -16.69 31.52 8.61
C GLY A 262 -16.42 31.39 7.11
N ARG A 263 -15.50 30.51 6.70
CA ARG A 263 -15.21 30.21 5.28
C ARG A 263 -16.07 29.03 4.83
N ALA A 264 -17.07 29.32 4.00
CA ALA A 264 -17.96 28.33 3.44
C ALA A 264 -17.25 27.49 2.36
N ILE A 265 -17.62 26.21 2.29
CA ILE A 265 -17.13 25.26 1.29
C ILE A 265 -18.36 24.80 0.49
N PRO A 266 -18.37 24.97 -0.85
CA PRO A 266 -17.27 25.43 -1.69
C PRO A 266 -17.22 26.95 -1.98
N GLU A 267 -18.12 27.75 -1.41
CA GLU A 267 -18.37 29.12 -1.87
C GLU A 267 -17.19 30.09 -1.65
N ASP A 268 -16.50 29.99 -0.52
CA ASP A 268 -15.34 30.84 -0.21
C ASP A 268 -14.01 30.12 -0.48
N VAL A 269 -13.99 28.80 -0.29
CA VAL A 269 -12.79 27.98 -0.49
C VAL A 269 -13.15 26.59 -1.04
N SER A 270 -12.25 26.04 -1.85
CA SER A 270 -12.33 24.69 -2.39
C SER A 270 -11.33 23.76 -1.71
N VAL A 271 -11.74 22.51 -1.47
CA VAL A 271 -10.90 21.46 -0.87
C VAL A 271 -10.89 20.23 -1.78
N VAL A 272 -9.71 19.79 -2.19
CA VAL A 272 -9.47 18.50 -2.87
C VAL A 272 -8.69 17.60 -1.92
N ALA A 273 -9.08 16.33 -1.77
CA ALA A 273 -8.36 15.37 -0.96
C ALA A 273 -7.75 14.24 -1.80
N VAL A 274 -6.58 13.76 -1.42
CA VAL A 274 -6.04 12.47 -1.86
C VAL A 274 -6.34 11.50 -0.73
N CYS A 275 -7.34 10.64 -0.90
CA CYS A 275 -7.81 9.78 0.20
C CYS A 275 -8.65 8.60 -0.33
N PRO A 276 -8.91 7.56 0.50
CA PRO A 276 -9.92 6.55 0.18
C PRO A 276 -11.30 7.13 -0.05
N ASP A 277 -12.08 6.48 -0.92
CA ASP A 277 -13.45 6.91 -1.25
C ASP A 277 -14.33 7.03 0.00
N GLN A 278 -14.17 6.10 0.94
CA GLN A 278 -14.93 6.11 2.19
C GLN A 278 -14.67 7.39 3.00
N VAL A 279 -13.41 7.86 3.08
CA VAL A 279 -13.07 9.13 3.76
C VAL A 279 -13.74 10.30 3.04
N ALA A 280 -13.68 10.32 1.71
CA ALA A 280 -14.27 11.39 0.91
C ALA A 280 -15.80 11.50 1.05
N VAL A 281 -16.50 10.38 1.21
CA VAL A 281 -17.96 10.33 1.34
C VAL A 281 -18.44 10.56 2.77
N GLN A 282 -17.65 10.19 3.78
CA GLN A 282 -18.01 10.29 5.21
C GLN A 282 -17.65 11.64 5.86
N ALA A 283 -16.78 12.44 5.23
CA ALA A 283 -16.46 13.78 5.70
C ALA A 283 -17.70 14.68 5.80
N SER A 284 -17.65 15.69 6.67
CA SER A 284 -18.78 16.60 6.92
C SER A 284 -19.25 17.35 5.66
N VAL A 285 -18.37 17.51 4.68
CA VAL A 285 -18.68 17.91 3.30
C VAL A 285 -18.17 16.80 2.37
N ARG A 286 -19.00 16.31 1.46
CA ARG A 286 -18.57 15.28 0.48
C ARG A 286 -17.43 15.83 -0.38
N LEU A 287 -16.26 15.20 -0.27
CA LEU A 287 -15.02 15.72 -0.83
C LEU A 287 -14.85 15.36 -2.30
N THR A 288 -14.52 16.36 -3.13
CA THR A 288 -13.83 16.12 -4.38
C THR A 288 -12.49 15.47 -4.03
N SER A 289 -12.22 14.28 -4.58
CA SER A 289 -11.04 13.52 -4.19
C SER A 289 -10.42 12.74 -5.33
N VAL A 290 -9.11 12.49 -5.22
CA VAL A 290 -8.41 11.44 -5.98
C VAL A 290 -8.35 10.19 -5.12
N ALA A 291 -8.95 9.10 -5.58
CA ALA A 291 -9.03 7.87 -4.82
C ALA A 291 -7.69 7.12 -4.80
N ILE A 292 -7.34 6.55 -3.64
CA ILE A 292 -6.22 5.59 -3.53
C ILE A 292 -6.76 4.19 -3.85
N PRO A 293 -6.37 3.55 -4.96
CA PRO A 293 -6.97 2.30 -5.43
C PRO A 293 -6.35 1.09 -4.73
N ALA A 294 -6.48 1.01 -3.40
CA ALA A 294 -5.83 0.00 -2.55
C ALA A 294 -6.10 -1.45 -3.01
N GLN A 295 -7.34 -1.75 -3.41
CA GLN A 295 -7.73 -3.05 -3.95
C GLN A 295 -7.00 -3.41 -5.24
N GLU A 296 -6.88 -2.44 -6.15
CA GLU A 296 -6.18 -2.63 -7.42
C GLU A 296 -4.67 -2.80 -7.22
N MET A 297 -4.07 -1.97 -6.35
CA MET A 297 -2.65 -2.06 -5.99
C MET A 297 -2.29 -3.43 -5.43
N GLY A 298 -3.04 -3.90 -4.43
CA GLY A 298 -2.80 -5.22 -3.82
C GLY A 298 -3.00 -6.37 -4.80
N ARG A 299 -4.03 -6.30 -5.65
CA ARG A 299 -4.30 -7.30 -6.69
C ARG A 299 -3.15 -7.38 -7.70
N HIS A 300 -2.77 -6.25 -8.31
CA HIS A 300 -1.67 -6.23 -9.30
C HIS A 300 -0.37 -6.70 -8.66
N ALA A 301 -0.06 -6.29 -7.43
CA ALA A 301 1.16 -6.72 -6.75
C ALA A 301 1.24 -8.24 -6.60
N VAL A 302 0.16 -8.89 -6.16
CA VAL A 302 0.10 -10.35 -6.04
C VAL A 302 0.17 -11.04 -7.40
N GLU A 303 -0.58 -10.58 -8.39
CA GLU A 303 -0.57 -11.18 -9.73
C GLU A 303 0.83 -11.18 -10.35
N ARG A 304 1.58 -10.09 -10.19
CA ARG A 304 2.98 -9.99 -10.66
C ARG A 304 3.90 -10.90 -9.86
N LEU A 305 3.73 -10.94 -8.55
CA LEU A 305 4.55 -11.79 -7.69
C LEU A 305 4.36 -13.27 -8.02
N VAL A 306 3.12 -13.71 -8.24
CA VAL A 306 2.79 -15.07 -8.67
C VAL A 306 3.36 -15.36 -10.06
N ALA A 307 3.28 -14.40 -11.00
CA ALA A 307 3.92 -14.56 -12.31
C ALA A 307 5.44 -14.76 -12.19
N LYS A 308 6.12 -14.04 -11.28
CA LYS A 308 7.56 -14.22 -11.00
C LYS A 308 7.84 -15.60 -10.38
N LEU A 309 7.03 -16.03 -9.41
CA LEU A 309 7.14 -17.37 -8.80
C LEU A 309 6.95 -18.52 -9.80
N ASP A 310 6.17 -18.29 -10.85
CA ASP A 310 5.95 -19.22 -11.95
C ASP A 310 7.00 -19.13 -13.08
N GLY A 311 8.00 -18.25 -12.95
CA GLY A 311 9.04 -18.03 -13.95
C GLY A 311 8.58 -17.31 -15.22
N ARG A 312 7.42 -16.62 -15.18
CA ARG A 312 6.84 -15.87 -16.30
C ARG A 312 6.90 -14.36 -16.12
N GLY A 313 7.18 -13.89 -14.90
CA GLY A 313 7.25 -12.49 -14.54
C GLY A 313 8.51 -11.80 -15.07
N LYS A 314 8.42 -10.48 -15.22
CA LYS A 314 9.55 -9.60 -15.55
C LYS A 314 9.54 -8.41 -14.60
N ASP A 315 10.69 -7.76 -14.47
CA ASP A 315 10.76 -6.49 -13.77
C ASP A 315 10.09 -5.40 -14.61
N GLU A 316 9.04 -4.82 -14.05
CA GLU A 316 8.22 -3.80 -14.68
C GLU A 316 7.72 -2.79 -13.64
N VAL A 317 7.43 -1.58 -14.10
CA VAL A 317 6.78 -0.53 -13.31
C VAL A 317 5.37 -0.37 -13.82
N VAL A 318 4.39 -0.62 -12.96
CA VAL A 318 2.96 -0.46 -13.24
C VAL A 318 2.43 0.69 -12.39
N LEU A 319 2.09 1.80 -13.04
CA LEU A 319 1.45 2.93 -12.39
C LEU A 319 -0.02 2.97 -12.75
N ILE A 320 -0.87 2.87 -11.74
CA ILE A 320 -2.32 2.99 -11.87
C ILE A 320 -2.63 4.47 -12.08
N ALA A 321 -3.39 4.79 -13.13
CA ALA A 321 -3.77 6.16 -13.41
C ALA A 321 -4.73 6.69 -12.33
N PRO A 322 -4.54 7.92 -11.84
CA PRO A 322 -5.43 8.52 -10.85
C PRO A 322 -6.77 8.91 -11.47
N GLU A 323 -7.83 8.80 -10.67
CA GLU A 323 -9.17 9.27 -11.02
C GLU A 323 -9.65 10.30 -9.99
N LEU A 324 -10.01 11.49 -10.46
CA LEU A 324 -10.60 12.55 -9.63
C LEU A 324 -12.13 12.46 -9.71
N THR A 325 -12.76 12.24 -8.56
CA THR A 325 -14.22 12.27 -8.41
C THR A 325 -14.64 13.63 -7.86
N VAL A 326 -15.40 14.40 -8.64
CA VAL A 326 -15.92 15.71 -8.22
C VAL A 326 -17.12 15.56 -7.29
N ARG A 327 -17.11 16.27 -6.16
CA ARG A 327 -18.22 16.33 -5.19
C ARG A 327 -18.45 17.76 -4.70
N ALA A 328 -19.01 17.92 -3.50
CA ALA A 328 -19.50 19.19 -2.99
C ALA A 328 -18.39 20.12 -2.46
N SER A 329 -17.16 19.64 -2.25
CA SER A 329 -16.11 20.43 -1.61
C SER A 329 -15.34 21.38 -2.54
N THR A 330 -15.66 21.42 -3.83
CA THR A 330 -14.99 22.33 -4.77
C THR A 330 -15.99 23.08 -5.63
N GLY A 331 -15.72 24.36 -5.91
CA GLY A 331 -16.54 25.23 -6.73
C GLY A 331 -15.69 26.33 -7.38
N PRO A 332 -16.30 27.21 -8.21
CA PRO A 332 -15.59 28.33 -8.81
C PRO A 332 -14.90 29.18 -7.74
N ALA A 333 -13.69 29.65 -8.03
CA ALA A 333 -12.98 30.55 -7.13
C ALA A 333 -13.83 31.80 -6.85
N PRO A 334 -13.87 32.28 -5.59
CA PRO A 334 -14.65 33.45 -5.25
C PRO A 334 -14.16 34.65 -6.07
N SER A 335 -15.09 35.36 -6.68
CA SER A 335 -14.77 36.59 -7.40
C SER A 335 -14.20 37.60 -6.40
N THR A 336 -12.95 38.02 -6.61
CA THR A 336 -12.37 39.14 -5.87
C THR A 336 -13.13 40.41 -6.25
N THR A 337 -14.16 40.76 -5.50
CA THR A 337 -14.76 42.08 -5.58
C THR A 337 -13.66 43.08 -5.18
N SER A 338 -13.08 43.75 -6.18
CA SER A 338 -12.12 44.83 -5.99
C SER A 338 -12.80 46.06 -5.39
#